data_AF-A0A511YQN0-F1
#
_entry.id   AF-A0A511YQN0-F1
#
_cell.length_a   1.000
_cell.length_b   1.000
_cell.length_c   1.000
_cell.angle_alpha   90.00
_cell.angle_beta   90.00
_cell.angle_gamma   90.00
#
_symmetry.space_group_name_H-M   'P 1'
#
loop_
_entity.id
_entity.type
_entity.pdbx_description
1 polymer ?
#
loop_
_entity_poly.entity_id
_entity_poly.type
_entity_poly.pdbx_seq_one_letter_code
_entity_poly.pdbx_strand_id
1 'polypeptide(L)'
;MKTIFTFISFFAFLFCSSQEIINKEAFAKCKKEFSKKTCLSDKDSDSILFYLDQCPKVFGIAENNGCPWEDTDGDGIIDKDDACVDLVGPSENNGCPWPDTDGDSVLDKDDSCPTVAGIPENLGCPENECEKLQIQDSLDFIKFKTSNKDINIKYLSLGKLIIENLKNKKNVELIYIRFPPSIYCYYVPKSFRQPCSSNLSSNINLFLTFKVFTKSFFEEISKKSGRPIMTSRIVLEDFKTMQNEIQMDLETYVYYKSNYDANLIALRIKGKRKNRGYGRIIMQILFVEQNPYNVIVDLGENKLNFRYINNEWKLSETK
;
A
#
# COMPACT_ATOMS: atom_id res chain seq x y z
N MET A 1 -97.05 67.95 1.21
CA MET A 1 -98.04 67.47 2.18
C MET A 1 -98.28 65.99 1.95
N LYS A 2 -98.14 65.18 3.02
CA LYS A 2 -98.78 63.87 3.32
C LYS A 2 -98.65 62.75 2.27
N THR A 3 -97.84 61.72 2.52
CA THR A 3 -98.14 60.40 3.17
C THR A 3 -98.06 59.31 2.09
N ILE A 4 -97.40 58.14 2.23
CA ILE A 4 -97.61 57.03 3.17
C ILE A 4 -96.39 56.08 3.11
N PHE A 5 -96.08 55.47 4.26
CA PHE A 5 -95.13 54.38 4.50
C PHE A 5 -95.48 53.09 3.76
N THR A 6 -94.48 52.34 3.28
CA THR A 6 -94.51 50.87 3.27
C THR A 6 -93.11 50.32 3.56
N PHE A 7 -93.00 49.65 4.71
CA PHE A 7 -91.81 48.99 5.23
C PHE A 7 -91.68 47.62 4.52
N ILE A 8 -90.70 47.47 3.62
CA ILE A 8 -90.38 46.16 3.02
C ILE A 8 -89.34 45.49 3.91
N SER A 9 -89.81 44.54 4.72
CA SER A 9 -88.97 43.64 5.52
C SER A 9 -88.17 42.74 4.58
N PHE A 10 -86.87 42.98 4.47
CA PHE A 10 -85.93 42.13 3.75
C PHE A 10 -85.60 40.93 4.65
N PHE A 11 -86.37 39.85 4.50
CA PHE A 11 -86.17 38.60 5.22
C PHE A 11 -84.90 37.93 4.66
N ALA A 12 -83.76 38.15 5.32
CA ALA A 12 -82.52 37.44 5.02
C ALA A 12 -82.71 35.96 5.38
N PHE A 13 -82.93 35.13 4.36
CA PHE A 13 -82.85 33.68 4.47
C PHE A 13 -81.43 33.29 4.89
N LEU A 14 -81.21 33.15 6.20
CA LEU A 14 -80.10 32.37 6.75
C LEU A 14 -80.30 30.92 6.30
N PHE A 15 -79.55 30.51 5.28
CA PHE A 15 -79.31 29.09 5.00
C PHE A 15 -78.64 28.49 6.23
N CYS A 16 -79.44 27.84 7.09
CA CYS A 16 -78.93 27.00 8.16
C CYS A 16 -78.51 25.67 7.54
N SER A 17 -77.27 25.57 7.05
CA SER A 17 -76.68 24.30 6.66
C SER A 17 -76.51 23.46 7.93
N SER A 18 -77.36 22.46 8.14
CA SER A 18 -77.13 21.48 9.19
C SER A 18 -75.88 20.68 8.83
N GLN A 19 -74.78 20.88 9.56
CA GLN A 19 -73.59 20.04 9.44
C GLN A 19 -74.00 18.59 9.72
N GLU A 20 -73.86 17.73 8.71
CA GLU A 20 -74.13 16.30 8.83
C GLU A 20 -73.00 15.66 9.66
N ILE A 21 -73.36 14.94 10.72
CA ILE A 21 -72.39 14.28 11.60
C ILE A 21 -71.83 13.06 10.87
N ILE A 22 -70.56 13.13 10.48
CA ILE A 22 -69.86 12.12 9.67
C ILE A 22 -69.77 10.79 10.43
N ASN A 23 -69.30 10.81 11.69
CA ASN A 23 -69.21 9.63 12.55
C ASN A 23 -70.10 9.79 13.79
N LYS A 24 -71.33 9.25 13.72
CA LYS A 24 -72.33 9.35 14.80
C LYS A 24 -71.87 8.71 16.11
N GLU A 25 -71.07 7.65 16.04
CA GLU A 25 -70.57 6.93 17.22
C GLU A 25 -69.47 7.72 17.94
N ALA A 26 -68.44 8.17 17.22
CA ALA A 26 -67.38 9.01 17.77
C ALA A 26 -67.95 10.30 18.38
N PHE A 27 -68.93 10.91 17.70
CA PHE A 27 -69.61 12.09 18.20
C PHE A 27 -70.40 11.82 19.49
N ALA A 28 -71.11 10.69 19.57
CA ALA A 28 -71.81 10.27 20.77
C ALA A 28 -70.84 10.01 21.93
N LYS A 29 -69.66 9.43 21.66
CA LYS A 29 -68.58 9.24 22.65
C LYS A 29 -68.06 10.59 23.16
N CYS A 30 -67.68 11.51 22.27
CA CYS A 30 -67.22 12.84 22.66
C CYS A 30 -68.24 13.59 23.54
N LYS A 31 -69.53 13.51 23.18
CA LYS A 31 -70.62 14.14 23.94
C LYS A 31 -70.84 13.60 25.35
N LYS A 32 -70.30 12.44 25.70
CA LYS A 32 -70.34 11.93 27.09
C LYS A 32 -69.44 12.76 28.01
N GLU A 33 -68.38 13.35 27.46
CA GLU A 33 -67.33 14.03 28.23
C GLU A 33 -67.29 15.55 27.95
N PHE A 34 -67.71 15.98 26.76
CA PHE A 34 -67.61 17.37 26.30
C PHE A 34 -68.94 17.94 25.76
N SER A 35 -69.03 19.27 25.68
CA SER A 35 -70.21 19.94 25.13
C SER A 35 -70.36 19.71 23.62
N LYS A 36 -71.59 19.77 23.09
CA LYS A 36 -71.85 19.71 21.63
C LYS A 36 -71.00 20.73 20.86
N LYS A 37 -70.84 21.95 21.40
CA LYS A 37 -70.03 23.01 20.78
C LYS A 37 -68.55 22.65 20.73
N THR A 38 -68.03 22.02 21.78
CA THR A 38 -66.64 21.55 21.83
C THR A 38 -66.41 20.41 20.84
N CYS A 39 -67.29 19.41 20.82
CA CYS A 39 -67.16 18.30 19.87
C CYS A 39 -67.23 18.75 18.41
N LEU A 40 -68.01 19.80 18.09
CA LEU A 40 -68.10 20.35 16.73
C LEU A 40 -67.11 21.51 16.46
N SER A 41 -66.23 21.83 17.40
CA SER A 41 -65.15 22.80 17.15
C SER A 41 -63.93 22.09 16.56
N ASP A 42 -63.07 22.86 15.92
CA ASP A 42 -61.68 22.50 15.61
C ASP A 42 -60.82 23.36 16.55
N LYS A 43 -59.93 22.74 17.33
CA LYS A 43 -59.31 23.40 18.49
C LYS A 43 -57.90 23.89 18.24
N ASP A 44 -57.13 23.16 17.46
CA ASP A 44 -55.77 23.49 17.00
C ASP A 44 -55.75 23.97 15.56
N SER A 45 -56.91 24.04 14.90
CA SER A 45 -57.08 24.59 13.55
C SER A 45 -56.43 23.75 12.45
N ASP A 46 -56.41 22.43 12.62
CA ASP A 46 -55.87 21.47 11.65
C ASP A 46 -56.89 20.99 10.61
N SER A 47 -58.11 21.57 10.64
CA SER A 47 -59.25 21.21 9.80
C SER A 47 -59.92 19.88 10.14
N ILE A 48 -59.60 19.28 11.28
CA ILE A 48 -60.24 18.09 11.83
C ILE A 48 -61.09 18.50 13.04
N LEU A 49 -62.33 18.01 13.07
CA LEU A 49 -63.22 18.35 14.17
C LEU A 49 -62.76 17.62 15.43
N PHE A 50 -62.83 18.29 16.58
CA PHE A 50 -62.39 17.81 17.91
C PHE A 50 -62.85 16.39 18.26
N TYR A 51 -63.99 15.94 17.75
CA TYR A 51 -64.51 14.58 18.01
C TYR A 51 -63.93 13.48 17.09
N LEU A 52 -63.25 13.85 16.02
CA LEU A 52 -62.55 12.98 15.07
C LEU A 52 -61.03 13.05 15.23
N ASP A 53 -60.55 14.11 15.84
CA ASP A 53 -59.14 14.39 16.06
C ASP A 53 -58.58 13.58 17.25
N GLN A 54 -57.47 12.88 17.02
CA GLN A 54 -56.76 12.12 18.04
C GLN A 54 -55.87 13.00 18.93
N CYS A 55 -55.43 14.15 18.43
CA CYS A 55 -54.60 15.12 19.13
C CYS A 55 -55.23 16.52 19.16
N PRO A 56 -56.42 16.70 19.76
CA PRO A 56 -57.29 17.88 19.61
C PRO A 56 -56.81 19.19 20.27
N LYS A 57 -55.52 19.29 20.57
CA LYS A 57 -54.84 20.48 21.09
C LYS A 57 -53.51 20.74 20.39
N VAL A 58 -53.10 19.90 19.46
CA VAL A 58 -51.80 19.93 18.79
C VAL A 58 -52.07 19.73 17.31
N PHE A 59 -51.77 20.75 16.51
CA PHE A 59 -51.96 20.70 15.07
C PHE A 59 -51.32 19.44 14.47
N GLY A 60 -52.10 18.66 13.73
CA GLY A 60 -51.61 17.49 13.00
C GLY A 60 -52.08 17.44 11.56
N ILE A 61 -51.82 16.32 10.91
CA ILE A 61 -52.23 16.10 9.51
C ILE A 61 -53.38 15.09 9.45
N ALA A 62 -54.20 15.20 8.41
CA ALA A 62 -55.35 14.32 8.20
C ALA A 62 -54.94 12.84 8.09
N GLU A 63 -53.80 12.56 7.45
CA GLU A 63 -53.26 11.21 7.29
C GLU A 63 -52.89 10.55 8.63
N ASN A 64 -52.61 11.34 9.67
CA ASN A 64 -52.31 10.87 11.02
C ASN A 64 -53.41 11.27 12.03
N ASN A 65 -54.66 11.36 11.56
CA ASN A 65 -55.85 11.62 12.37
C ASN A 65 -55.75 12.87 13.28
N GLY A 66 -55.12 13.93 12.80
CA GLY A 66 -54.96 15.19 13.54
C GLY A 66 -53.79 15.22 14.50
N CYS A 67 -52.94 14.20 14.48
CA CYS A 67 -51.67 14.22 15.20
C CYS A 67 -50.49 14.59 14.28
N PRO A 68 -49.45 15.27 14.80
CA PRO A 68 -48.16 15.35 14.11
C PRO A 68 -47.53 13.95 14.01
N TRP A 69 -46.63 13.74 13.06
CA TRP A 69 -45.77 12.55 13.06
C TRP A 69 -44.70 12.70 14.14
N GLU A 70 -44.35 11.59 14.79
CA GLU A 70 -43.24 11.53 15.74
C GLU A 70 -41.91 11.36 14.99
N ASP A 71 -40.86 11.85 15.63
CA ASP A 71 -39.45 11.74 15.26
C ASP A 71 -38.74 11.48 16.60
N THR A 72 -38.58 10.19 16.89
CA THR A 72 -38.25 9.68 18.23
C THR A 72 -36.82 10.00 18.62
N ASP A 73 -35.89 9.93 17.67
CA ASP A 73 -34.47 10.21 17.91
C ASP A 73 -34.05 11.65 17.55
N GLY A 74 -34.90 12.38 16.84
CA GLY A 74 -34.71 13.79 16.52
C GLY A 74 -33.72 14.03 15.39
N ASP A 75 -33.53 13.08 14.49
CA ASP A 75 -32.62 13.20 13.34
C ASP A 75 -33.21 14.02 12.17
N GLY A 76 -34.50 14.33 12.24
CA GLY A 76 -35.25 15.09 11.24
C GLY A 76 -36.00 14.23 10.22
N ILE A 77 -35.98 12.90 10.37
CA ILE A 77 -36.77 11.92 9.63
C ILE A 77 -37.83 11.37 10.57
N ILE A 78 -39.09 11.44 10.14
CA ILE A 78 -40.20 10.94 10.95
C ILE A 78 -40.17 9.42 11.05
N ASP A 79 -40.60 8.87 12.19
CA ASP A 79 -40.48 7.43 12.54
C ASP A 79 -41.02 6.46 11.48
N LYS A 80 -41.99 6.91 10.68
CA LYS A 80 -42.57 6.10 9.59
C LYS A 80 -41.64 5.92 8.38
N ASP A 81 -40.71 6.87 8.19
CA ASP A 81 -39.78 6.98 7.05
C ASP A 81 -38.33 6.70 7.49
N ASP A 82 -38.09 6.57 8.80
CA ASP A 82 -36.79 6.26 9.40
C ASP A 82 -36.61 4.73 9.55
N ALA A 83 -35.47 4.22 9.06
CA ALA A 83 -35.11 2.82 9.18
C ALA A 83 -34.55 2.45 10.57
N CYS A 84 -34.14 3.45 11.36
CA CYS A 84 -33.50 3.32 12.66
C CYS A 84 -34.10 4.28 13.71
N VAL A 85 -35.41 4.22 13.93
CA VAL A 85 -36.23 5.04 14.85
C VAL A 85 -35.60 5.43 16.21
N ASP A 86 -34.71 4.61 16.76
CA ASP A 86 -34.07 4.84 18.07
C ASP A 86 -32.62 5.36 17.98
N LEU A 87 -32.06 5.57 16.78
CA LEU A 87 -30.64 5.83 16.53
C LEU A 87 -30.43 6.90 15.46
N VAL A 88 -30.10 8.11 15.91
CA VAL A 88 -29.84 9.27 15.04
C VAL A 88 -28.94 8.93 13.85
N GLY A 89 -29.41 9.22 12.64
CA GLY A 89 -28.62 9.04 11.42
C GLY A 89 -28.86 10.09 10.34
N PRO A 90 -28.03 10.08 9.29
CA PRO A 90 -28.22 10.97 8.15
C PRO A 90 -29.35 10.49 7.23
N SER A 91 -30.01 11.44 6.58
CA SER A 91 -31.01 11.18 5.54
C SER A 91 -30.49 10.30 4.40
N GLU A 92 -29.19 10.40 4.10
CA GLU A 92 -28.49 9.62 3.09
C GLU A 92 -28.46 8.13 3.39
N ASN A 93 -28.66 7.74 4.66
CA ASN A 93 -28.74 6.36 5.10
C ASN A 93 -30.09 6.04 5.76
N ASN A 94 -31.15 6.77 5.38
CA ASN A 94 -32.52 6.60 5.87
C ASN A 94 -32.61 6.61 7.40
N GLY A 95 -31.93 7.57 8.03
CA GLY A 95 -31.96 7.78 9.48
C GLY A 95 -31.11 6.79 10.28
N CYS A 96 -30.42 5.86 9.62
CA CYS A 96 -29.47 4.98 10.29
C CYS A 96 -28.05 5.56 10.31
N PRO A 97 -27.29 5.45 11.41
CA PRO A 97 -25.85 5.71 11.37
C PRO A 97 -25.14 4.75 10.40
N TRP A 98 -24.05 5.21 9.78
CA TRP A 98 -23.22 4.36 8.94
C TRP A 98 -22.40 3.39 9.81
N PRO A 99 -22.28 2.10 9.44
CA PRO A 99 -21.46 1.15 10.17
C PRO A 99 -19.96 1.41 9.97
N ASP A 100 -19.19 0.96 10.95
CA ASP A 100 -17.73 0.81 10.94
C ASP A 100 -17.47 -0.61 11.50
N THR A 101 -17.34 -1.57 10.59
CA THR A 101 -17.39 -3.00 10.90
C THR A 101 -16.13 -3.49 11.62
N ASP A 102 -14.97 -2.91 11.34
CA ASP A 102 -13.71 -3.29 11.97
C ASP A 102 -13.19 -2.29 13.01
N GLY A 103 -13.86 -1.15 13.16
CA GLY A 103 -13.64 -0.19 14.24
C GLY A 103 -12.41 0.69 14.03
N ASP A 104 -12.00 0.92 12.78
CA ASP A 104 -10.80 1.71 12.45
C ASP A 104 -11.06 3.21 12.29
N SER A 105 -12.31 3.64 12.54
CA SER A 105 -12.80 5.01 12.40
C SER A 105 -12.97 5.51 10.96
N VAL A 106 -12.86 4.62 9.97
CA VAL A 106 -13.29 4.84 8.59
C VAL A 106 -14.59 4.07 8.38
N LEU A 107 -15.67 4.78 8.04
CA LEU A 107 -16.97 4.14 7.83
C LEU A 107 -16.91 3.14 6.66
N ASP A 108 -17.66 2.04 6.72
CA ASP A 108 -17.66 0.97 5.70
C ASP A 108 -17.89 1.49 4.27
N LYS A 109 -18.61 2.61 4.13
CA LYS A 109 -18.87 3.25 2.83
C LYS A 109 -17.65 3.98 2.23
N ASP A 110 -16.69 4.34 3.07
CA ASP A 110 -15.45 5.05 2.72
C ASP A 110 -14.21 4.14 2.90
N ASP A 111 -14.39 2.95 3.48
CA ASP A 111 -13.36 1.97 3.75
C ASP A 111 -13.16 1.00 2.57
N SER A 112 -11.91 0.88 2.11
CA SER A 112 -11.49 -0.06 1.06
C SER A 112 -11.25 -1.48 1.58
N CYS A 113 -11.12 -1.65 2.89
CA CYS A 113 -10.92 -2.89 3.61
C CYS A 113 -11.88 -3.06 4.81
N PRO A 114 -13.24 -3.09 4.64
CA PRO A 114 -14.24 -3.00 5.72
C PRO A 114 -14.26 -4.09 6.81
N THR A 115 -13.29 -5.00 6.80
CA THR A 115 -13.21 -6.14 7.73
C THR A 115 -11.81 -6.28 8.32
N VAL A 116 -10.89 -5.37 8.01
CA VAL A 116 -9.49 -5.41 8.41
C VAL A 116 -9.02 -3.99 8.73
N ALA A 117 -9.02 -3.67 10.02
CA ALA A 117 -8.70 -2.34 10.51
C ALA A 117 -7.40 -1.76 9.93
N GLY A 118 -7.48 -0.54 9.42
CA GLY A 118 -6.38 0.19 8.82
C GLY A 118 -6.20 1.59 9.38
N ILE A 119 -5.67 2.47 8.52
CA ILE A 119 -5.47 3.89 8.84
C ILE A 119 -6.27 4.78 7.88
N PRO A 120 -6.78 5.93 8.32
CA PRO A 120 -7.52 6.85 7.47
C PRO A 120 -6.74 7.30 6.23
N GLU A 121 -5.43 7.49 6.32
CA GLU A 121 -4.56 7.87 5.19
C GLU A 121 -4.53 6.81 4.08
N ASN A 122 -4.89 5.57 4.39
CA ASN A 122 -4.93 4.45 3.47
C ASN A 122 -6.36 3.89 3.28
N LEU A 123 -7.37 4.74 3.45
CA LEU A 123 -8.79 4.40 3.21
C LEU A 123 -9.22 3.15 3.99
N GLY A 124 -8.88 3.09 5.27
CA GLY A 124 -9.23 2.00 6.18
C GLY A 124 -8.49 0.68 5.93
N CYS A 125 -7.52 0.66 5.01
CA CYS A 125 -6.68 -0.51 4.82
C CYS A 125 -5.39 -0.46 5.67
N PRO A 126 -4.88 -1.61 6.16
CA PRO A 126 -3.60 -1.68 6.86
C PRO A 126 -2.43 -1.09 6.07
N GLU A 127 -1.46 -0.47 6.74
CA GLU A 127 -0.19 -0.12 6.10
C GLU A 127 0.48 -1.38 5.54
N ASN A 128 0.92 -1.33 4.28
CA ASN A 128 1.75 -2.38 3.71
C ASN A 128 3.18 -2.25 4.26
N GLU A 129 3.45 -2.86 5.41
CA GLU A 129 4.77 -2.88 6.05
C GLU A 129 5.87 -3.36 5.09
N CYS A 130 5.53 -4.26 4.17
CA CYS A 130 6.47 -4.78 3.18
C CYS A 130 6.85 -3.72 2.15
N GLU A 131 5.91 -2.89 1.69
CA GLU A 131 6.18 -1.77 0.80
C GLU A 131 7.07 -0.73 1.47
N LYS A 132 6.76 -0.38 2.73
CA LYS A 132 7.56 0.53 3.55
C LYS A 132 9.01 0.04 3.70
N LEU A 133 9.20 -1.25 4.01
CA LEU A 133 10.52 -1.87 4.09
C LEU A 133 11.28 -1.79 2.76
N GLN A 134 10.61 -2.06 1.63
CA GLN A 134 11.24 -2.02 0.30
C GLN A 134 11.63 -0.60 -0.11
N ILE A 135 10.81 0.40 0.21
CA ILE A 135 11.12 1.82 0.00
C ILE A 135 12.33 2.19 0.86
N GLN A 136 12.34 1.82 2.13
CA GLN A 136 13.44 2.11 3.05
C GLN A 136 14.75 1.47 2.59
N ASP A 137 14.73 0.19 2.21
CA ASP A 137 15.89 -0.50 1.62
C ASP A 137 16.43 0.23 0.38
N SER A 138 15.54 0.73 -0.48
CA SER A 138 15.92 1.46 -1.69
C SER A 138 16.60 2.79 -1.35
N LEU A 139 16.08 3.53 -0.37
CA LEU A 139 16.66 4.77 0.13
C LEU A 139 18.03 4.53 0.79
N ASP A 140 18.13 3.51 1.63
CA ASP A 140 19.38 3.15 2.32
C ASP A 140 20.45 2.68 1.32
N PHE A 141 20.06 1.95 0.27
CA PHE A 141 20.98 1.57 -0.79
C PHE A 141 21.47 2.78 -1.60
N ILE A 142 20.59 3.74 -1.91
CA ILE A 142 20.98 5.02 -2.56
C ILE A 142 21.96 5.80 -1.66
N LYS A 143 21.66 5.89 -0.37
CA LYS A 143 22.54 6.54 0.62
C LYS A 143 23.90 5.86 0.68
N PHE A 144 23.93 4.52 0.75
CA PHE A 144 25.15 3.73 0.73
C PHE A 144 26.00 4.01 -0.51
N LYS A 145 25.40 4.00 -1.72
CA LYS A 145 26.10 4.33 -2.97
C LYS A 145 26.67 5.75 -2.95
N THR A 146 25.87 6.71 -2.51
CA THR A 146 26.27 8.13 -2.44
C THR A 146 27.45 8.34 -1.48
N SER A 147 27.41 7.73 -0.29
CA SER A 147 28.50 7.77 0.69
C SER A 147 29.78 7.07 0.20
N ASN A 148 29.66 6.17 -0.79
CA ASN A 148 30.76 5.40 -1.36
C ASN A 148 31.00 5.73 -2.84
N LYS A 149 30.74 6.97 -3.28
CA LYS A 149 30.89 7.36 -4.70
C LYS A 149 32.29 7.11 -5.30
N ASP A 150 33.34 7.21 -4.49
CA ASP A 150 34.74 7.06 -4.91
C ASP A 150 35.26 5.61 -4.77
N ILE A 151 34.37 4.66 -4.45
CA ILE A 151 34.75 3.26 -4.16
C ILE A 151 35.40 2.56 -5.34
N ASN A 152 35.07 2.98 -6.57
CA ASN A 152 35.61 2.38 -7.81
C ASN A 152 37.15 2.43 -7.83
N ILE A 153 37.75 3.58 -7.49
CA ILE A 153 39.22 3.75 -7.50
C ILE A 153 39.86 2.84 -6.45
N LYS A 154 39.25 2.77 -5.27
CA LYS A 154 39.71 1.88 -4.19
C LYS A 154 39.62 0.41 -4.62
N TYR A 155 38.58 0.02 -5.34
CA TYR A 155 38.37 -1.38 -5.72
C TYR A 155 39.22 -1.82 -6.92
N LEU A 156 39.63 -0.88 -7.78
CA LEU A 156 40.66 -1.14 -8.80
C LEU A 156 42.00 -1.56 -8.18
N SER A 157 42.44 -0.91 -7.09
CA SER A 157 43.68 -1.31 -6.40
C SER A 157 43.52 -2.63 -5.62
N LEU A 158 42.34 -2.88 -5.04
CA LEU A 158 42.02 -4.20 -4.46
C LEU A 158 42.10 -5.31 -5.51
N GLY A 159 41.51 -5.12 -6.69
CA GLY A 159 41.55 -6.09 -7.77
C GLY A 159 42.97 -6.49 -8.17
N LYS A 160 43.89 -5.53 -8.26
CA LYS A 160 45.32 -5.78 -8.51
C LYS A 160 45.96 -6.63 -7.42
N LEU A 161 45.73 -6.28 -6.15
CA LEU A 161 46.25 -7.03 -5.00
C LEU A 161 45.72 -8.47 -4.95
N ILE A 162 44.44 -8.68 -5.29
CA ILE A 162 43.87 -10.02 -5.43
C ILE A 162 44.65 -10.80 -6.47
N ILE A 163 44.86 -10.23 -7.66
CA ILE A 163 45.59 -10.85 -8.77
C ILE A 163 47.06 -11.11 -8.41
N GLU A 164 47.69 -10.26 -7.61
CA GLU A 164 49.04 -10.44 -7.06
C GLU A 164 49.16 -11.62 -6.11
N ASN A 165 48.16 -11.80 -5.25
CA ASN A 165 48.16 -12.86 -4.24
C ASN A 165 47.56 -14.18 -4.74
N LEU A 166 47.11 -14.25 -6.00
CA LEU A 166 46.72 -15.50 -6.64
C LEU A 166 47.93 -16.42 -6.85
N LYS A 167 48.07 -17.42 -5.97
CA LYS A 167 49.14 -18.42 -6.07
C LYS A 167 49.03 -19.24 -7.36
N ASN A 168 50.13 -19.30 -8.12
CA ASN A 168 50.24 -20.15 -9.31
C ASN A 168 50.34 -21.63 -8.92
N LYS A 169 49.21 -22.34 -8.92
CA LYS A 169 49.18 -23.81 -8.74
C LYS A 169 49.42 -24.55 -10.06
N LYS A 170 50.39 -25.49 -10.13
CA LYS A 170 50.70 -26.23 -11.37
C LYS A 170 49.51 -27.02 -11.94
N ASN A 171 48.64 -27.57 -11.07
CA ASN A 171 47.52 -28.44 -11.44
C ASN A 171 46.16 -27.70 -11.51
N VAL A 172 46.18 -26.39 -11.75
CA VAL A 172 44.96 -25.61 -11.95
C VAL A 172 44.90 -25.16 -13.41
N GLU A 173 43.79 -25.47 -14.06
CA GLU A 173 43.55 -25.15 -15.47
C GLU A 173 42.44 -24.12 -15.67
N LEU A 174 41.56 -23.92 -14.68
CA LEU A 174 40.43 -23.00 -14.73
C LEU A 174 40.40 -22.08 -13.50
N ILE A 175 40.05 -20.81 -13.71
CA ILE A 175 39.61 -19.91 -12.63
C ILE A 175 38.08 -19.84 -12.69
N TYR A 176 37.43 -20.28 -11.62
CA TYR A 176 35.98 -20.24 -11.48
C TYR A 176 35.59 -19.13 -10.50
N ILE A 177 34.94 -18.08 -10.98
CA ILE A 177 34.49 -16.96 -10.14
C ILE A 177 33.04 -17.20 -9.74
N ARG A 178 32.80 -17.37 -8.44
CA ARG A 178 31.47 -17.49 -7.87
C ARG A 178 30.96 -16.10 -7.49
N PHE A 179 29.95 -15.63 -8.22
CA PHE A 179 29.18 -14.45 -7.84
C PHE A 179 28.28 -14.75 -6.63
N PRO A 180 27.93 -13.73 -5.84
CA PRO A 180 27.08 -13.90 -4.67
C PRO A 180 25.72 -14.46 -5.08
N PRO A 181 25.09 -15.33 -4.26
CA PRO A 181 23.77 -15.89 -4.56
C PRO A 181 22.67 -14.85 -4.76
N SER A 182 22.85 -13.63 -4.22
CA SER A 182 21.93 -12.51 -4.40
C SER A 182 21.71 -12.12 -5.86
N ILE A 183 22.64 -12.49 -6.75
CA ILE A 183 22.41 -12.39 -8.20
C ILE A 183 21.12 -13.14 -8.59
N TYR A 184 20.87 -14.31 -7.99
CA TYR A 184 19.69 -15.13 -8.25
C TYR A 184 18.40 -14.58 -7.61
N CYS A 185 18.47 -13.60 -6.70
CA CYS A 185 17.28 -13.01 -6.07
C CYS A 185 16.53 -12.04 -7.01
N TYR A 186 17.19 -11.53 -8.06
CA TYR A 186 16.54 -10.69 -9.08
C TYR A 186 15.61 -11.47 -10.02
N TYR A 187 15.70 -12.81 -9.99
CA TYR A 187 14.90 -13.72 -10.84
C TYR A 187 13.55 -14.09 -10.29
N VAL A 188 13.36 -13.93 -8.98
CA VAL A 188 12.10 -14.32 -8.35
C VAL A 188 11.07 -13.25 -8.71
N PRO A 189 9.99 -13.62 -9.46
CA PRO A 189 8.92 -12.68 -9.75
C PRO A 189 8.41 -12.08 -8.44
N LYS A 190 8.00 -10.81 -8.47
CA LYS A 190 7.53 -10.11 -7.26
C LYS A 190 6.45 -10.91 -6.49
N SER A 191 5.64 -11.69 -7.20
CA SER A 191 4.61 -12.58 -6.65
C SER A 191 5.11 -13.76 -5.81
N PHE A 192 6.39 -14.14 -5.93
CA PHE A 192 7.00 -15.28 -5.23
C PHE A 192 8.08 -14.89 -4.21
N ARG A 193 8.36 -13.59 -4.04
CA ARG A 193 9.25 -13.12 -2.97
C ARG A 193 8.53 -13.33 -1.64
N GLN A 194 9.24 -13.83 -0.62
CA GLN A 194 8.71 -13.81 0.75
C GLN A 194 8.18 -12.40 1.03
N PRO A 195 6.97 -12.28 1.61
CA PRO A 195 6.23 -11.02 1.57
C PRO A 195 7.05 -9.85 2.17
N CYS A 196 7.87 -10.11 3.18
CA CYS A 196 8.57 -9.07 3.93
C CYS A 196 10.02 -9.50 4.28
N SER A 197 10.97 -9.36 3.36
CA SER A 197 12.40 -9.52 3.70
C SER A 197 13.25 -8.41 3.07
N SER A 198 14.16 -7.83 3.87
CA SER A 198 15.08 -6.82 3.37
C SER A 198 16.05 -7.39 2.33
N ASN A 199 16.21 -6.67 1.22
CA ASN A 199 17.17 -6.95 0.16
C ASN A 199 18.41 -6.04 0.23
N LEU A 200 18.49 -5.13 1.21
CA LEU A 200 19.57 -4.14 1.32
C LEU A 200 20.96 -4.79 1.32
N SER A 201 21.18 -5.79 2.18
CA SER A 201 22.46 -6.49 2.29
C SER A 201 22.86 -7.18 0.98
N SER A 202 21.90 -7.82 0.32
CA SER A 202 22.08 -8.46 -0.98
C SER A 202 22.50 -7.46 -2.07
N ASN A 203 21.86 -6.28 -2.08
CA ASN A 203 22.14 -5.21 -3.04
C ASN A 203 23.50 -4.57 -2.80
N ILE A 204 23.88 -4.33 -1.54
CA ILE A 204 25.21 -3.82 -1.18
C ILE A 204 26.29 -4.81 -1.60
N ASN A 205 26.13 -6.09 -1.28
CA ASN A 205 27.08 -7.13 -1.65
C ASN A 205 27.24 -7.23 -3.18
N LEU A 206 26.13 -7.17 -3.93
CA LEU A 206 26.16 -7.21 -5.39
C LEU A 206 26.88 -5.98 -5.95
N PHE A 207 26.58 -4.80 -5.40
CA PHE A 207 27.20 -3.54 -5.78
C PHE A 207 28.71 -3.58 -5.63
N LEU A 208 29.19 -3.91 -4.43
CA LEU A 208 30.62 -3.97 -4.13
C LEU A 208 31.33 -5.07 -4.93
N THR A 209 30.68 -6.24 -5.11
CA THR A 209 31.21 -7.35 -5.92
C THR A 209 31.60 -6.88 -7.33
N PHE A 210 30.70 -6.17 -8.01
CA PHE A 210 30.93 -5.73 -9.38
C PHE A 210 31.85 -4.50 -9.49
N LYS A 211 32.19 -3.85 -8.37
CA LYS A 211 33.29 -2.89 -8.35
C LYS A 211 34.66 -3.56 -8.41
N VAL A 212 34.76 -4.86 -8.05
CA VAL A 212 35.99 -5.64 -8.21
C VAL A 212 36.06 -6.30 -9.58
N PHE A 213 34.99 -6.96 -10.02
CA PHE A 213 34.97 -7.75 -11.25
C PHE A 213 34.71 -6.90 -12.52
N THR A 214 35.57 -5.92 -12.76
CA THR A 214 35.54 -5.06 -13.94
C THR A 214 36.14 -5.76 -15.16
N LYS A 215 35.95 -5.18 -16.36
CA LYS A 215 36.69 -5.57 -17.57
C LYS A 215 38.20 -5.68 -17.32
N SER A 216 38.79 -4.65 -16.71
CA SER A 216 40.23 -4.61 -16.44
C SER A 216 40.69 -5.76 -15.53
N PHE A 217 39.90 -6.12 -14.51
CA PHE A 217 40.20 -7.27 -13.66
C PHE A 217 40.25 -8.58 -14.47
N PHE A 218 39.23 -8.84 -15.31
CA PHE A 218 39.17 -10.07 -16.13
C PHE A 218 40.31 -10.15 -17.15
N GLU A 219 40.64 -9.04 -17.80
CA GLU A 219 41.75 -8.98 -18.75
C GLU A 219 43.10 -9.21 -18.06
N GLU A 220 43.32 -8.60 -16.90
CA GLU A 220 44.56 -8.71 -16.14
C GLU A 220 44.76 -10.11 -15.56
N ILE A 221 43.73 -10.69 -14.93
CA ILE A 221 43.80 -12.05 -14.38
C ILE A 221 43.95 -13.10 -15.49
N SER A 222 43.28 -12.93 -16.63
CA SER A 222 43.43 -13.82 -17.80
C SER A 222 44.86 -13.73 -18.37
N LYS A 223 45.39 -12.50 -18.53
CA LYS A 223 46.75 -12.27 -19.02
C LYS A 223 47.80 -12.86 -18.10
N LYS A 224 47.69 -12.64 -16.79
CA LYS A 224 48.67 -13.09 -15.80
C LYS A 224 48.65 -14.59 -15.57
N SER A 225 47.45 -15.18 -15.45
CA SER A 225 47.32 -16.62 -15.21
C SER A 225 47.48 -17.45 -16.49
N GLY A 226 47.15 -16.87 -17.65
CA GLY A 226 47.01 -17.56 -18.92
C GLY A 226 45.85 -18.57 -18.96
N ARG A 227 45.01 -18.63 -17.92
CA ARG A 227 43.93 -19.61 -17.77
C ARG A 227 42.61 -19.07 -18.30
N PRO A 228 41.73 -19.94 -18.81
CA PRO A 228 40.33 -19.59 -19.00
C PRO A 228 39.70 -19.22 -17.66
N ILE A 229 38.69 -18.35 -17.73
CA ILE A 229 37.89 -17.92 -16.58
C ILE A 229 36.43 -18.23 -16.89
N MET A 230 35.74 -18.79 -15.93
CA MET A 230 34.30 -19.04 -16.00
C MET A 230 33.63 -18.51 -14.75
N THR A 231 32.45 -17.93 -14.86
CA THR A 231 31.68 -17.50 -13.69
C THR A 231 30.65 -18.54 -13.26
N SER A 232 30.07 -18.36 -12.08
CA SER A 232 28.75 -18.92 -11.78
C SER A 232 27.69 -18.35 -12.73
N ARG A 233 26.50 -18.96 -12.71
CA ARG A 233 25.42 -18.54 -13.59
C ARG A 233 25.06 -17.07 -13.37
N ILE A 234 24.77 -16.41 -14.48
CA ILE A 234 24.34 -15.02 -14.58
C ILE A 234 23.52 -14.95 -15.86
N VAL A 235 22.26 -14.56 -15.78
CA VAL A 235 21.37 -14.50 -16.95
C VAL A 235 21.44 -13.10 -17.55
N LEU A 236 21.08 -13.00 -18.83
CA LEU A 236 21.24 -11.80 -19.62
C LEU A 236 20.41 -10.61 -19.10
N GLU A 237 19.22 -10.85 -18.53
CA GLU A 237 18.37 -9.79 -17.96
C GLU A 237 19.06 -9.07 -16.79
N ASP A 238 19.88 -9.79 -16.01
CA ASP A 238 20.63 -9.19 -14.90
C ASP A 238 21.62 -8.14 -15.39
N PHE A 239 22.12 -8.24 -16.63
CA PHE A 239 23.10 -7.26 -17.12
C PHE A 239 22.48 -5.85 -17.18
N LYS A 240 21.17 -5.75 -17.47
CA LYS A 240 20.45 -4.47 -17.46
C LYS A 240 20.29 -3.93 -16.04
N THR A 241 19.97 -4.80 -15.09
CA THR A 241 19.95 -4.47 -13.65
C THR A 241 21.31 -4.01 -13.17
N MET A 242 22.38 -4.70 -13.58
CA MET A 242 23.75 -4.35 -13.22
C MET A 242 24.16 -2.99 -13.75
N GLN A 243 23.76 -2.67 -14.98
CA GLN A 243 24.02 -1.36 -15.56
C GLN A 243 23.24 -0.26 -14.82
N ASN A 244 21.94 -0.44 -14.60
CA ASN A 244 21.06 0.62 -14.14
C ASN A 244 21.05 0.78 -12.60
N GLU A 245 20.97 -0.32 -11.86
CA GLU A 245 20.79 -0.29 -10.40
C GLU A 245 22.12 -0.33 -9.65
N ILE A 246 23.05 -1.17 -10.14
CA ILE A 246 24.38 -1.39 -9.55
C ILE A 246 25.45 -0.44 -10.12
N GLN A 247 25.11 0.36 -11.15
CA GLN A 247 26.01 1.32 -11.78
C GLN A 247 27.30 0.65 -12.30
N MET A 248 27.16 -0.50 -12.96
CA MET A 248 28.25 -1.10 -13.73
C MET A 248 28.63 -0.15 -14.87
N ASP A 249 29.93 0.07 -15.07
CA ASP A 249 30.39 0.92 -16.16
C ASP A 249 30.11 0.28 -17.53
N LEU A 250 29.94 1.13 -18.55
CA LEU A 250 29.53 0.69 -19.89
C LEU A 250 30.55 -0.28 -20.51
N GLU A 251 31.84 -0.09 -20.26
CA GLU A 251 32.87 -0.97 -20.81
C GLU A 251 32.79 -2.38 -20.22
N THR A 252 32.62 -2.48 -18.90
CA THR A 252 32.41 -3.77 -18.21
C THR A 252 31.12 -4.44 -18.67
N TYR A 253 30.03 -3.68 -18.83
CA TYR A 253 28.77 -4.23 -19.36
C TYR A 253 28.94 -4.82 -20.76
N VAL A 254 29.56 -4.08 -21.69
CA VAL A 254 29.84 -4.57 -23.06
C VAL A 254 30.78 -5.78 -23.02
N TYR A 255 31.78 -5.76 -22.15
CA TYR A 255 32.69 -6.89 -21.94
C TYR A 255 31.95 -8.15 -21.46
N TYR A 256 31.03 -8.02 -20.51
CA TYR A 256 30.22 -9.14 -20.02
C TYR A 256 29.36 -9.71 -21.16
N LYS A 257 28.67 -8.85 -21.91
CA LYS A 257 27.82 -9.26 -23.05
C LYS A 257 28.60 -10.00 -24.13
N SER A 258 29.79 -9.52 -24.47
CA SER A 258 30.66 -10.16 -25.48
C SER A 258 31.28 -11.48 -25.04
N ASN A 259 31.40 -11.74 -23.72
CA ASN A 259 31.93 -12.97 -23.16
C ASN A 259 30.84 -13.89 -22.57
N TYR A 260 29.57 -13.58 -22.78
CA TYR A 260 28.45 -14.39 -22.29
C TYR A 260 28.26 -15.65 -23.15
N ASP A 261 28.22 -16.82 -22.51
CA ASP A 261 27.95 -18.11 -23.13
C ASP A 261 26.53 -18.54 -22.76
N ALA A 262 25.59 -18.40 -23.71
CA ALA A 262 24.17 -18.67 -23.48
C ALA A 262 23.86 -20.14 -23.14
N ASN A 263 24.70 -21.08 -23.58
CA ASN A 263 24.53 -22.50 -23.27
C ASN A 263 24.89 -22.80 -21.81
N LEU A 264 25.90 -22.08 -21.28
CA LEU A 264 26.35 -22.22 -19.90
C LEU A 264 25.62 -21.27 -18.93
N ILE A 265 24.95 -20.26 -19.48
CA ILE A 265 24.33 -19.16 -18.76
C ILE A 265 25.35 -18.48 -17.85
N ALA A 266 26.56 -18.24 -18.37
CA ALA A 266 27.71 -17.77 -17.59
C ALA A 266 28.67 -16.94 -18.46
N LEU A 267 29.54 -16.15 -17.83
CA LEU A 267 30.67 -15.54 -18.55
C LEU A 267 31.76 -16.58 -18.77
N ARG A 268 32.32 -16.59 -19.98
CA ARG A 268 33.41 -17.46 -20.38
C ARG A 268 34.50 -16.66 -21.09
N ILE A 269 35.54 -16.32 -20.33
CA ILE A 269 36.70 -15.60 -20.85
C ILE A 269 37.73 -16.62 -21.32
N LYS A 270 38.13 -16.51 -22.60
CA LYS A 270 39.12 -17.40 -23.20
C LYS A 270 40.51 -17.15 -22.58
N GLY A 271 41.20 -18.23 -22.23
CA GLY A 271 42.60 -18.21 -21.80
C GLY A 271 43.54 -18.72 -22.88
N LYS A 272 44.85 -18.53 -22.69
CA LYS A 272 45.89 -19.06 -23.58
C LYS A 272 46.08 -20.58 -23.42
N ARG A 273 45.84 -21.10 -22.21
CA ARG A 273 45.95 -22.53 -21.90
C ARG A 273 44.67 -23.27 -22.28
N LYS A 274 44.79 -24.43 -22.93
CA LYS A 274 43.65 -25.33 -23.17
C LYS A 274 43.19 -25.89 -21.83
N ASN A 275 41.88 -25.80 -21.54
CA ASN A 275 41.26 -26.50 -20.42
C ASN A 275 41.20 -28.00 -20.76
N ARG A 276 41.87 -28.84 -19.98
CA ARG A 276 41.87 -30.30 -20.14
C ARG A 276 41.06 -31.01 -19.06
N GLY A 277 40.39 -30.25 -18.19
CA GLY A 277 39.41 -30.76 -17.22
C GLY A 277 39.96 -31.03 -15.81
N TYR A 278 41.21 -30.69 -15.50
CA TYR A 278 41.80 -30.99 -14.19
C TYR A 278 42.01 -29.72 -13.36
N GLY A 279 41.33 -29.65 -12.20
CA GLY A 279 41.57 -28.66 -11.14
C GLY A 279 41.09 -27.22 -11.43
N ARG A 280 40.39 -26.62 -10.45
CA ARG A 280 39.92 -25.22 -10.52
C ARG A 280 40.28 -24.44 -9.26
N ILE A 281 40.58 -23.16 -9.41
CA ILE A 281 40.52 -22.20 -8.30
C ILE A 281 39.09 -21.68 -8.26
N ILE A 282 38.41 -21.80 -7.12
CA ILE A 282 37.11 -21.17 -6.89
C ILE A 282 37.38 -19.86 -6.18
N MET A 283 37.07 -18.74 -6.82
CA MET A 283 37.18 -17.40 -6.23
C MET A 283 35.80 -16.90 -5.85
N GLN A 284 35.63 -16.45 -4.60
CA GLN A 284 34.43 -15.76 -4.14
C GLN A 284 34.83 -14.55 -3.30
N ILE A 285 34.14 -13.43 -3.51
CA ILE A 285 34.33 -12.22 -2.70
C ILE A 285 33.21 -12.16 -1.66
N LEU A 286 33.57 -11.88 -0.42
CA LEU A 286 32.68 -11.77 0.73
C LEU A 286 32.99 -10.45 1.45
N PHE A 287 31.96 -9.71 1.83
CA PHE A 287 32.08 -8.48 2.62
C PHE A 287 31.65 -8.77 4.05
N VAL A 288 32.53 -8.51 5.01
CA VAL A 288 32.24 -8.72 6.44
C VAL A 288 31.29 -7.62 6.90
N GLU A 289 30.09 -7.97 7.37
CA GLU A 289 29.08 -7.00 7.88
C GLU A 289 28.76 -5.89 6.87
N GLN A 290 28.74 -6.22 5.57
CA GLN A 290 28.51 -5.25 4.48
C GLN A 290 29.48 -4.06 4.49
N ASN A 291 30.62 -4.20 5.18
CA ASN A 291 31.63 -3.17 5.27
C ASN A 291 32.44 -3.12 3.96
N PRO A 292 32.41 -2.02 3.20
CA PRO A 292 33.12 -1.90 1.93
C PRO A 292 34.65 -1.87 2.09
N TYR A 293 35.17 -1.84 3.31
CA TYR A 293 36.58 -1.74 3.65
C TYR A 293 37.15 -2.98 4.33
N ASN A 294 36.35 -4.06 4.45
CA ASN A 294 36.77 -5.34 5.02
C ASN A 294 36.30 -6.50 4.13
N VAL A 295 37.20 -6.99 3.29
CA VAL A 295 36.90 -7.89 2.18
C VAL A 295 37.63 -9.21 2.35
N ILE A 296 36.89 -10.31 2.32
CA ILE A 296 37.45 -11.66 2.29
C ILE A 296 37.36 -12.18 0.86
N VAL A 297 38.50 -12.62 0.33
CA VAL A 297 38.57 -13.35 -0.94
C VAL A 297 38.84 -14.81 -0.63
N ASP A 298 37.81 -15.62 -0.80
CA ASP A 298 37.87 -17.07 -0.64
C ASP A 298 38.36 -17.69 -1.96
N LEU A 299 39.48 -18.42 -1.88
CA LEU A 299 40.10 -19.14 -3.00
C LEU A 299 39.90 -20.67 -2.88
N GLY A 300 38.95 -21.11 -2.05
CA GLY A 300 38.63 -22.50 -1.75
C GLY A 300 39.46 -23.08 -0.61
N GLU A 301 40.77 -23.24 -0.84
CA GLU A 301 41.69 -23.78 0.18
C GLU A 301 42.27 -22.71 1.10
N ASN A 302 42.29 -21.46 0.65
CA ASN A 302 42.89 -20.33 1.36
C ASN A 302 41.92 -19.15 1.33
N LYS A 303 41.89 -18.36 2.40
CA LYS A 303 41.16 -17.10 2.45
C LYS A 303 42.14 -15.94 2.61
N LEU A 304 41.97 -14.91 1.79
CA LEU A 304 42.74 -13.67 1.88
C LEU A 304 41.84 -12.60 2.50
N ASN A 305 42.27 -11.98 3.60
CA ASN A 305 41.51 -10.94 4.27
C ASN A 305 42.16 -9.58 3.98
N PHE A 306 41.45 -8.71 3.26
CA PHE A 306 41.91 -7.38 2.91
C PHE A 306 41.17 -6.32 3.72
N ARG A 307 41.92 -5.40 4.33
CA ARG A 307 41.37 -4.23 5.03
C ARG A 307 41.89 -2.95 4.42
N TYR A 308 41.00 -1.98 4.21
CA TYR A 308 41.38 -0.65 3.72
C TYR A 308 41.71 0.27 4.91
N ILE A 309 42.99 0.57 5.11
CA ILE A 309 43.50 1.33 6.27
C ILE A 309 44.51 2.36 5.75
N ASN A 310 44.40 3.60 6.22
CA ASN A 310 45.29 4.71 5.83
C ASN A 310 45.38 4.90 4.30
N ASN A 311 44.23 4.87 3.62
CA ASN A 311 44.09 5.01 2.17
C ASN A 311 44.72 3.90 1.31
N GLU A 312 45.00 2.74 1.90
CA GLU A 312 45.58 1.60 1.19
C GLU A 312 44.95 0.27 1.62
N TRP A 313 44.87 -0.68 0.70
CA TRP A 313 44.47 -2.04 1.02
C TRP A 313 45.66 -2.82 1.59
N LYS A 314 45.44 -3.46 2.73
CA LYS A 314 46.42 -4.31 3.40
C LYS A 314 45.89 -5.72 3.55
N LEU A 315 46.71 -6.71 3.22
CA LEU A 315 46.43 -8.10 3.53
C LEU A 315 46.63 -8.29 5.04
N SER A 316 45.56 -8.57 5.76
CA SER A 316 45.64 -8.96 7.16
C SER A 316 46.20 -10.37 7.24
N GLU A 317 47.17 -10.59 8.14
CA GLU A 317 47.64 -11.92 8.44
C GLU A 317 46.46 -12.78 8.92
N THR A 318 46.28 -13.95 8.29
CA THR A 318 45.37 -14.98 8.76
C THR A 318 45.94 -15.53 10.07
N LYS A 319 45.28 -15.25 11.20
CA LYS A 319 45.47 -16.08 12.40
C LYS A 319 44.93 -17.48 12.16
#